data_AF-A0A7G5C564-F1
#
_entry.id   AF-A0A7G5C564-F1
#
_cell.length_a   1.000
_cell.length_b   1.000
_cell.length_c   1.000
_cell.angle_alpha   90.00
_cell.angle_beta   90.00
_cell.angle_gamma   90.00
#
_symmetry.space_group_name_H-M   'P 1'
#
loop_
_entity.id
_entity.type
_entity.pdbx_description
1 polymer ?
#
loop_
_entity_poly.entity_id
_entity_poly.type
_entity_poly.pdbx_seq_one_letter_code
_entity_poly.pdbx_strand_id
1 'polypeptide(L)'
;MKEDDETSSVWNKYVAAKQTVFGKDKEGDSPMTLEELEAAIAEAAASSGIPETGMPPRSEVHPVKRSQLSRWFYLTLVILFAALVVGLLWWGQKQEGM
;
A
#
# COMPACT_ATOMS: atom_id res chain seq x y z
N MET A 1 -13.12 -2.52 4.92
CA MET A 1 -12.36 -2.44 6.19
C MET A 1 -11.51 -3.70 6.38
N LYS A 2 -11.14 -4.41 5.31
CA LYS A 2 -10.26 -5.60 5.32
C LYS A 2 -9.02 -5.41 4.43
N GLU A 3 -8.96 -4.33 3.64
CA GLU A 3 -7.90 -4.08 2.64
C GLU A 3 -6.70 -3.36 3.28
N ASP A 4 -6.98 -2.66 4.37
CA ASP A 4 -6.11 -1.90 5.25
C ASP A 4 -5.14 -2.86 6.00
N ASP A 5 -5.66 -4.01 6.44
CA ASP A 5 -4.90 -5.04 7.16
C ASP A 5 -3.94 -5.78 6.23
N GLU A 6 -4.35 -6.06 4.99
CA GLU A 6 -3.51 -6.79 4.03
C GLU A 6 -2.31 -5.99 3.56
N THR A 7 -2.46 -4.67 3.37
CA THR A 7 -1.33 -3.80 2.99
C THR A 7 -0.26 -3.74 4.07
N SER A 8 -0.64 -3.80 5.35
CA SER A 8 0.31 -3.91 6.46
C SER A 8 1.06 -5.25 6.45
N SER A 9 0.39 -6.34 6.05
CA SER A 9 0.96 -7.68 6.01
C SER A 9 2.02 -7.86 4.92
N VAL A 10 1.81 -7.25 3.74
CA VAL A 10 2.77 -7.31 2.62
C VAL A 10 4.01 -6.47 2.92
N TRP A 11 3.82 -5.30 3.55
CA TRP A 11 4.92 -4.45 4.00
C TRP A 11 5.78 -5.14 5.06
N ASN A 12 5.16 -5.81 6.02
CA ASN A 12 5.87 -6.56 7.05
C ASN A 12 6.67 -7.74 6.46
N LYS A 13 6.12 -8.45 5.46
CA LYS A 13 6.85 -9.51 4.74
C LYS A 13 8.06 -8.95 3.96
N TYR A 14 7.90 -7.81 3.31
CA TYR A 14 9.00 -7.14 2.59
C TYR A 14 10.11 -6.68 3.55
N VAL A 15 9.76 -6.05 4.67
CA VAL A 15 10.73 -5.60 5.68
C VAL A 15 11.45 -6.79 6.31
N ALA A 16 10.73 -7.88 6.61
CA ALA A 16 11.32 -9.11 7.12
C ALA A 16 12.33 -9.72 6.13
N ALA A 17 11.96 -9.85 4.85
CA ALA A 17 12.87 -10.34 3.80
C ALA A 17 14.12 -9.45 3.66
N LYS A 18 13.96 -8.13 3.75
CA LYS A 18 15.07 -7.19 3.71
C LYS A 18 15.99 -7.35 4.92
N GLN A 19 15.44 -7.52 6.12
CA GLN A 19 16.23 -7.76 7.34
C GLN A 19 16.95 -9.10 7.34
N THR A 20 16.39 -10.15 6.74
CA THR A 20 17.08 -11.44 6.61
C THR A 20 18.26 -11.41 5.66
N VAL A 21 18.21 -10.55 4.63
CA VAL A 21 19.32 -10.36 3.68
C VAL A 21 20.41 -9.48 4.30
N PHE A 22 20.02 -8.33 4.87
CA PHE A 22 20.96 -7.41 5.53
C PHE A 22 21.51 -7.93 6.87
N GLY A 23 20.82 -8.87 7.53
CA GLY A 23 21.28 -9.55 8.74
C GLY A 23 22.25 -10.70 8.46
N LYS A 24 22.29 -11.19 7.21
CA LYS A 24 23.16 -12.29 6.76
C LYS A 24 24.54 -11.82 6.28
N ASP A 25 24.92 -10.58 6.62
CA ASP A 25 26.25 -10.02 6.31
C ASP A 25 27.28 -10.22 7.42
N LYS A 26 27.03 -11.08 8.44
CA LYS A 26 27.93 -11.22 9.60
C LYS A 26 28.29 -12.65 10.02
N GLU A 27 28.22 -13.65 9.16
CA GLU A 27 28.82 -14.96 9.49
C GLU A 27 29.16 -15.78 8.22
N GLY A 28 30.47 -15.95 7.95
CA GLY A 28 31.04 -16.92 6.99
C GLY A 28 31.26 -16.37 5.57
N ASP A 29 32.44 -15.85 5.19
CA ASP A 29 33.70 -16.56 4.88
C ASP A 29 33.78 -17.04 3.41
N SER A 30 34.87 -16.60 2.75
CA SER A 30 35.32 -16.85 1.37
C SER A 30 34.51 -16.22 0.19
N PRO A 31 35.20 -15.61 -0.81
CA PRO A 31 34.54 -15.20 -2.04
C PRO A 31 34.05 -16.46 -2.77
N MET A 32 32.72 -16.65 -2.83
CA MET A 32 32.11 -17.63 -3.72
C MET A 32 32.71 -17.48 -5.12
N THR A 33 32.99 -18.62 -5.77
CA THR A 33 33.30 -18.60 -7.19
C THR A 33 32.11 -18.03 -7.95
N LEU A 34 32.36 -17.29 -9.03
CA LEU A 34 31.31 -16.59 -9.80
C LEU A 34 30.21 -17.57 -10.24
N GLU A 35 30.60 -18.81 -10.56
CA GLU A 35 29.70 -19.92 -10.93
C GLU A 35 28.77 -20.38 -9.79
N GLU A 36 29.26 -20.46 -8.55
CA GLU A 36 28.42 -20.83 -7.40
C GLU A 36 27.41 -19.73 -7.05
N LEU A 37 27.81 -18.47 -7.22
CA LEU A 37 26.92 -17.33 -7.00
C LEU A 37 25.81 -17.30 -8.06
N GLU A 38 26.15 -17.53 -9.33
CA GLU A 38 25.17 -17.63 -10.41
C GLU A 38 24.21 -18.80 -10.22
N ALA A 39 24.70 -19.96 -9.79
CA ALA A 39 23.85 -21.12 -9.49
C ALA A 39 22.88 -20.85 -8.33
N ALA A 40 23.35 -20.22 -7.25
CA ALA A 40 22.51 -19.85 -6.11
C ALA A 40 21.45 -18.79 -6.46
N ILE A 41 21.79 -17.83 -7.33
CA ILE A 41 20.85 -16.83 -7.83
C ILE A 41 19.79 -17.49 -8.73
N ALA A 42 20.19 -18.42 -9.62
CA ALA A 42 19.27 -19.15 -10.47
C ALA A 42 18.30 -20.03 -9.67
N GLU A 43 18.78 -20.70 -8.62
CA GLU A 43 17.94 -21.49 -7.71
C GLU A 43 16.99 -20.61 -6.87
N ALA A 44 17.47 -19.46 -6.38
CA ALA A 44 16.64 -18.50 -5.66
C ALA A 44 15.59 -17.85 -6.57
N ALA A 45 15.92 -17.54 -7.82
CA ALA A 45 14.98 -17.01 -8.80
C ALA A 45 13.91 -18.05 -9.16
N ALA A 46 14.30 -19.30 -9.38
CA ALA A 46 13.38 -20.40 -9.67
C ALA A 46 12.44 -20.70 -8.50
N SER A 47 12.91 -20.63 -7.25
CA SER A 47 12.11 -20.91 -6.05
C SER A 47 11.21 -19.75 -5.60
N SER A 48 11.56 -18.52 -5.93
CA SER A 48 10.81 -17.32 -5.50
C SER A 48 9.67 -16.93 -6.45
N GLY A 49 9.58 -17.55 -7.65
CA GLY A 49 8.53 -17.24 -8.63
C GLY A 49 8.56 -15.78 -9.11
N ILE A 50 9.69 -15.10 -8.90
CA ILE A 50 9.89 -13.70 -9.30
C ILE A 50 10.30 -13.71 -10.78
N PRO A 51 9.61 -12.96 -11.65
CA PRO A 51 10.01 -12.86 -13.05
C PRO A 51 11.45 -12.33 -13.16
N GLU A 52 12.23 -12.87 -14.10
CA GLU A 52 13.64 -12.55 -14.42
C GLU A 52 14.00 -11.06 -14.42
N THR A 53 13.02 -10.18 -14.62
CA THR A 53 13.17 -8.75 -14.34
C THR A 53 12.74 -8.51 -12.89
N GLY A 54 13.70 -8.43 -11.97
CA GLY A 54 13.49 -8.23 -10.52
C GLY A 54 12.76 -6.97 -10.07
N MET A 55 11.95 -6.34 -10.92
CA MET A 55 11.01 -5.28 -10.57
C MET A 55 9.57 -5.80 -10.66
N PRO A 56 8.79 -5.75 -9.56
CA PRO A 56 7.38 -6.11 -9.58
C PRO A 56 6.60 -5.22 -10.55
N PRO A 57 5.55 -5.76 -11.21
CA PRO A 57 4.72 -4.99 -12.13
C PRO A 57 4.19 -3.72 -11.43
N ARG A 58 4.27 -2.57 -12.13
CA ARG A 58 3.92 -1.25 -11.57
C ARG A 58 2.53 -1.19 -10.92
N SER A 59 1.60 -2.02 -11.39
CA SER A 59 0.25 -2.15 -10.85
C SER A 59 0.18 -2.71 -9.43
N GLU A 60 1.15 -3.53 -9.02
CA GLU A 60 1.24 -4.09 -7.67
C GLU A 60 1.88 -3.10 -6.68
N VAL A 61 2.87 -2.33 -7.13
CA VAL A 61 3.58 -1.34 -6.29
C VAL A 61 2.73 -0.07 -6.06
N HIS A 62 1.89 0.28 -7.03
CA HIS A 62 1.04 1.46 -6.97
C HIS A 62 -0.43 1.09 -7.19
N PRO A 63 -1.10 0.49 -6.19
CA PRO A 63 -2.54 0.27 -6.28
C PRO A 63 -3.24 1.61 -6.46
N VAL A 64 -3.93 1.79 -7.58
CA VAL A 64 -4.58 3.06 -7.90
C VAL A 64 -5.79 3.23 -6.98
N LYS A 65 -5.71 4.18 -6.03
CA LYS A 65 -6.74 4.47 -5.02
C LYS A 65 -8.01 5.14 -5.60
N ARG A 66 -8.54 4.67 -6.75
CA ARG A 66 -9.70 5.28 -7.43
C ARG A 66 -10.98 5.23 -6.59
N SER A 67 -11.16 4.16 -5.82
CA SER A 67 -12.31 3.94 -4.93
C SER A 67 -12.34 4.89 -3.71
N GLN A 68 -11.16 5.28 -3.21
CA GLN A 68 -11.04 6.14 -2.03
C GLN A 68 -11.46 7.59 -2.35
N LEU A 69 -11.09 8.09 -3.54
CA LEU A 69 -11.43 9.44 -3.97
C LEU A 69 -12.94 9.64 -4.17
N SER A 70 -13.61 8.68 -4.81
CA SER A 70 -15.06 8.76 -5.03
C SER A 70 -15.83 8.73 -3.72
N ARG A 71 -15.44 7.87 -2.78
CA ARG A 71 -16.06 7.83 -1.43
C ARG A 71 -15.95 9.16 -0.70
N TRP A 72 -14.76 9.77 -0.70
CA TRP A 72 -14.56 11.08 -0.08
C TRP A 72 -15.35 12.19 -0.78
N PHE A 73 -15.42 12.16 -2.11
CA PHE A 73 -16.20 13.12 -2.90
C PHE A 73 -17.69 13.09 -2.54
N TYR A 74 -18.31 11.90 -2.46
CA TYR A 74 -19.72 11.80 -2.07
C TYR A 74 -19.94 12.19 -0.61
N LEU A 75 -19.00 11.84 0.28
CA LEU A 75 -19.09 12.22 1.69
C LEU A 75 -19.05 13.75 1.87
N THR A 76 -18.13 14.44 1.18
CA THR A 76 -18.06 15.91 1.23
C THR A 76 -19.30 16.56 0.63
N LEU A 77 -19.84 16.00 -0.46
CA LEU A 77 -21.07 16.49 -1.07
C LEU A 77 -22.26 16.42 -0.11
N VAL A 78 -22.42 15.29 0.61
CA VAL A 78 -23.47 15.11 1.61
C VAL A 78 -23.30 16.07 2.78
N ILE A 79 -22.08 16.26 3.28
CA ILE A 79 -21.79 17.21 4.37
C ILE A 79 -22.15 18.63 3.96
N LEU A 80 -21.77 19.05 2.75
CA LEU A 80 -22.04 20.40 2.24
C LEU A 80 -23.54 20.62 2.07
N PHE A 81 -24.26 19.62 1.54
CA PHE A 81 -25.71 19.67 1.44
C PHE A 81 -26.39 19.77 2.81
N ALA A 82 -25.99 18.93 3.77
CA ALA A 82 -26.55 18.98 5.13
C ALA A 82 -26.28 20.33 5.81
N ALA A 83 -25.07 20.88 5.69
CA ALA A 83 -24.73 22.19 6.22
C ALA A 83 -25.59 23.30 5.61
N LEU A 84 -25.85 23.23 4.30
CA LEU A 84 -26.73 24.17 3.60
C LEU A 84 -28.17 24.10 4.14
N VAL A 85 -28.72 22.89 4.28
CA VAL A 85 -30.08 22.67 4.79
C VAL A 85 -30.21 23.16 6.23
N VAL A 86 -29.28 22.79 7.11
CA VAL A 86 -29.28 23.25 8.52
C VAL A 86 -29.15 24.77 8.59
N GLY A 87 -28.28 25.36 7.76
CA GLY A 87 -28.14 26.81 7.66
C GLY A 87 -29.44 27.49 7.23
N LEU A 88 -30.14 26.95 6.23
CA LEU A 88 -31.42 27.46 5.77
C LEU A 88 -32.52 27.34 6.83
N LEU A 89 -32.59 26.18 7.51
CA LEU A 89 -33.58 25.96 8.57
C LEU A 89 -33.34 26.92 9.74
N TRP A 90 -32.09 27.11 10.17
CA TRP A 90 -31.77 28.00 11.27
C TRP A 90 -32.00 29.47 10.91
N TRP A 91 -31.66 29.86 9.68
CA TRP A 91 -31.95 31.20 9.15
C TRP A 91 -33.46 31.44 9.02
N GLY A 92 -34.22 30.47 8.50
CA GLY A 92 -35.67 30.54 8.36
C GLY A 92 -36.35 30.72 9.71
N GLN A 93 -36.00 29.89 10.70
CA GLN A 93 -36.49 30.04 12.08
C GLN A 93 -36.14 31.41 12.69
N LYS A 94 -35.00 32.00 12.34
CA LYS A 94 -34.61 33.34 12.80
C LYS A 94 -35.39 34.46 12.10
N GLN A 95 -35.77 34.30 10.83
CA GLN A 95 -36.56 35.31 10.10
C GLN A 95 -38.06 35.19 10.34
N GLU A 96 -38.60 33.98 10.49
CA GLU A 96 -40.02 33.72 10.76
C GLU A 96 -40.37 33.79 12.25
N GLY A 97 -39.40 34.13 13.10
CA GLY A 97 -39.66 34.56 14.47
C GLY A 97 -40.46 35.87 14.49
N MET A 98 -41.77 35.75 14.70
CA MET A 98 -42.60 36.79 15.33
C MET A 98 -42.06 37.15 16.72
#